data_AF-A0A554LQX8-F1
#
_entry.id   AF-A0A554LQX8-F1
#
_cell.length_a   1.000
_cell.length_b   1.000
_cell.length_c   1.000
_cell.angle_alpha   90.00
_cell.angle_beta   90.00
_cell.angle_gamma   90.00
#
_symmetry.space_group_name_H-M   'P 1'
#
loop_
_entity.id
_entity.type
_entity.pdbx_description
1 polymer ?
#
loop_
_entity_poly.entity_id
_entity_poly.type
_entity_poly.pdbx_seq_one_letter_code
_entity_poly.pdbx_strand_id
1 'polypeptide(L)' 'MVELTTEEAEALRLKNIKNLEQIECAEQMKTSQSTFQRILSSAYKKISDALINGKAIKIIK' A
#
# COMPACT_ATOMS: atom_id res chain seq x y z
N MET A 1 -2.61 -17.01 -2.70
CA MET A 1 -1.48 -16.06 -2.66
C MET A 1 -1.99 -14.70 -3.08
N VAL A 2 -1.50 -13.63 -2.45
CA VAL A 2 -1.78 -12.24 -2.79
C VAL A 2 -0.48 -11.55 -3.18
N GLU A 3 -0.51 -10.79 -4.26
CA GLU A 3 0.64 -10.07 -4.77
C GLU A 3 0.47 -8.57 -4.55
N LEU A 4 1.40 -7.96 -3.81
CA LEU A 4 1.50 -6.51 -3.68
C LEU A 4 2.53 -5.97 -4.66
N THR A 5 2.20 -4.89 -5.36
CA THR A 5 3.19 -4.14 -6.13
C THR A 5 4.17 -3.42 -5.21
N THR A 6 5.32 -3.00 -5.75
CA THR A 6 6.24 -2.09 -5.05
C THR A 6 5.57 -0.81 -4.61
N GLU A 7 4.65 -0.26 -5.40
CA GLU A 7 3.88 0.94 -5.06
C GLU A 7 2.94 0.70 -3.87
N GLU A 8 2.23 -0.44 -3.84
CA GLU A 8 1.35 -0.81 -2.72
C GLU A 8 2.15 -1.02 -1.42
N ALA A 9 3.30 -1.70 -1.53
CA ALA A 9 4.20 -1.89 -0.39
C ALA A 9 4.76 -0.55 0.11
N GLU A 10 5.15 0.36 -0.79
CA GLU A 10 5.65 1.68 -0.43
C GLU A 10 4.58 2.54 0.21
N ALA A 11 3.34 2.52 -0.31
CA ALA A 11 2.24 3.28 0.28
C ALA A 11 1.96 2.87 1.73
N LEU A 12 2.00 1.57 2.02
CA LEU A 12 1.87 1.04 3.39
C LEU A 12 3.04 1.47 4.27
N ARG A 13 4.27 1.44 3.76
CA ARG A 13 5.46 1.86 4.51
C ARG A 13 5.39 3.34 4.87
N LEU A 14 5.04 4.20 3.92
CA LEU A 14 4.93 5.64 4.15
C LEU A 14 3.82 5.95 5.16
N LYS A 15 2.63 5.35 5.00
CA LYS A 15 1.51 5.66 5.88
C LYS A 15 1.65 5.06 7.28
N ASN A 16 2.04 3.79 7.39
CA ASN A 16 1.90 3.02 8.63
C ASN A 16 3.21 2.77 9.37
N ILE A 17 4.36 2.92 8.70
CA ILE A 17 5.68 2.76 9.34
C ILE A 17 6.31 4.14 9.56
N LYS A 18 6.27 5.02 8.57
CA LYS A 18 6.76 6.40 8.71
C LYS A 18 5.73 7.36 9.30
N ASN A 19 4.46 6.95 9.42
CA ASN A 19 3.37 7.77 9.98
C ASN A 19 3.23 9.15 9.31
N LEU A 20 3.45 9.20 8.00
CA LEU A 20 3.32 10.45 7.24
C LEU A 20 1.86 10.78 6.97
N GLU A 21 1.59 12.07 6.76
CA GLU A 21 0.31 12.52 6.27
C GLU A 21 0.09 12.15 4.81
N GLN A 22 -1.18 12.07 4.39
CA GLN A 22 -1.54 11.64 3.05
C GLN A 22 -0.90 12.51 1.96
N ILE A 23 -0.78 13.81 2.22
CA ILE A 23 -0.16 14.79 1.32
C ILE A 23 1.32 14.45 1.13
N GLU A 24 2.06 14.25 2.22
CA GLU A 24 3.49 13.91 2.21
C GLU A 24 3.74 12.56 1.53
N CYS A 25 2.85 11.59 1.74
CA CYS A 25 2.96 10.29 1.07
C CYS A 25 2.80 10.43 -0.45
N ALA A 26 1.80 11.20 -0.89
CA ALA A 26 1.55 11.45 -2.31
C ALA A 26 2.71 12.21 -2.97
N GLU A 27 3.28 13.20 -2.27
CA GLU A 27 4.47 13.92 -2.71
C GLU A 27 5.69 13.00 -2.85
N GLN A 28 5.98 12.16 -1.84
CA GLN A 28 7.10 11.19 -1.91
C GLN A 28 6.93 10.18 -3.05
N MET A 29 5.70 9.76 -3.32
CA MET A 29 5.36 8.85 -4.43
C MET A 29 5.19 9.58 -5.78
N LYS A 30 5.39 10.91 -5.83
CA LYS A 30 5.25 11.75 -7.03
C LYS A 30 3.91 11.55 -7.74
N THR A 31 2.83 11.52 -6.96
CA THR A 31 1.48 11.23 -7.44
C THR A 31 0.45 12.14 -6.78
N SER A 32 -0.81 12.09 -7.22
CA SER A 32 -1.88 12.83 -6.57
C SER A 32 -2.32 12.15 -5.27
N GLN A 33 -2.85 12.92 -4.30
CA GLN A 33 -3.42 12.35 -3.07
C GLN A 33 -4.52 11.31 -3.33
N SER A 34 -5.33 11.51 -4.38
CA SER A 34 -6.37 10.56 -4.79
C SER A 34 -5.79 9.26 -5.36
N THR A 35 -4.69 9.35 -6.10
CA THR A 35 -3.98 8.17 -6.63
C THR A 35 -3.30 7.40 -5.50
N PHE A 36 -2.62 8.10 -4.59
CA PHE A 36 -2.07 7.52 -3.38
C PHE A 36 -3.15 6.78 -2.57
N GLN A 37 -4.30 7.42 -2.32
CA GLN A 37 -5.41 6.82 -1.58
C GLN A 37 -5.91 5.53 -2.23
N ARG A 38 -6.02 5.51 -3.56
CA ARG A 38 -6.38 4.29 -4.31
C ARG A 38 -5.35 3.18 -4.13
N ILE A 39 -4.05 3.49 -4.22
CA ILE A 39 -2.97 2.51 -4.04
C ILE A 39 -3.03 1.94 -2.61
N LEU A 40 -3.10 2.81 -1.60
CA LEU A 40 -3.17 2.42 -0.20
C LEU A 40 -4.42 1.56 0.08
N SER A 41 -5.57 1.93 -0.49
CA SER A 41 -6.83 1.17 -0.34
C SER A 41 -6.73 -0.21 -0.99
N SER A 42 -6.11 -0.32 -2.17
CA SER A 42 -5.83 -1.60 -2.84
C SER A 42 -4.91 -2.48 -1.98
N ALA A 43 -3.83 -1.90 -1.45
CA ALA A 43 -2.88 -2.58 -0.57
C ALA A 43 -3.56 -3.14 0.69
N TYR A 44 -4.41 -2.34 1.35
CA TYR A 44 -5.18 -2.82 2.50
C TYR A 44 -6.13 -3.95 2.16
N LYS A 45 -6.88 -3.85 1.06
CA LYS A 45 -7.78 -4.92 0.63
C LYS A 45 -7.03 -6.24 0.44
N LYS A 46 -5.87 -6.18 -0.21
CA LYS A 46 -4.98 -7.32 -0.46
C LYS A 46 -4.43 -7.92 0.84
N ILE A 47 -3.93 -7.10 1.74
CA ILE A 47 -3.41 -7.58 3.04
C ILE A 47 -4.54 -8.18 3.88
N SER A 48 -5.70 -7.53 3.94
CA SER A 48 -6.85 -8.06 4.67
C SER A 48 -7.30 -9.42 4.13
N ASP A 49 -7.38 -9.58 2.81
CA ASP A 49 -7.68 -10.87 2.18
C ASP A 49 -6.63 -11.93 2.54
N ALA A 50 -5.35 -11.56 2.54
CA ALA A 50 -4.27 -12.48 2.86
C ALA A 50 -4.29 -12.92 4.32
N LEU A 51 -4.46 -11.99 5.25
CA LEU A 51 -4.50 -12.26 6.68
C LEU A 51 -5.71 -13.10 7.08
N ILE A 52 -6.90 -12.75 6.58
CA ILE A 52 -8.15 -13.45 6.95
C ILE A 52 -8.21 -14.86 6.33
N ASN A 53 -7.76 -15.02 5.08
CA ASN A 53 -7.85 -16.29 4.37
C ASN A 53 -6.56 -17.11 4.41
N GLY A 54 -5.57 -16.73 5.23
CA GLY A 54 -4.29 -17.46 5.37
C GLY A 54 -3.49 -17.56 4.07
N LYS A 55 -3.57 -16.56 3.19
CA LYS A 55 -2.85 -16.56 1.91
C LYS A 55 -1.44 -16.01 2.09
N ALA A 56 -0.47 -16.63 1.44
CA ALA A 56 0.88 -16.07 1.33
C ALA A 56 0.87 -14.68 0.67
N ILE A 57 1.70 -13.76 1.20
CA ILE A 57 1.92 -12.42 0.67
C ILE A 57 3.25 -12.40 -0.09
N LYS A 58 3.23 -11.89 -1.32
CA LYS A 58 4.42 -11.71 -2.15
C LYS A 58 4.50 -10.25 -2.63
N ILE A 59 5.67 -9.64 -2.55
CA ILE A 59 5.93 -8.33 -3.16
C ILE A 59 6.50 -8.57 -4.56
N ILE A 60 5.79 -8.09 -5.58
CA ILE A 60 6.23 -8.17 -6.99
C ILE A 60 6.93 -6.87 -7.39
N LYS A 61 7.97 -7.01 -8.20
CA LYS A 61 8.89 -5.93 -8.59
C LYS A 61 8.58 -5.40 -9.97
#